data_AF-A0A953QCS7-F1
#
_entry.id   AF-A0A953QCS7-F1
#
_cell.length_a   1.000
_cell.length_b   1.000
_cell.length_c   1.000
_cell.angle_alpha   90.00
_cell.angle_beta   90.00
_cell.angle_gamma   90.00
#
_symmetry.space_group_name_H-M   'P 1'
#
loop_
_entity.id
_entity.type
_entity.pdbx_description
1 polymer ?
#
loop_
_entity_poly.entity_id
_entity_poly.type
_entity_poly.pdbx_seq_one_letter_code
_entity_poly.pdbx_strand_id
1 'polypeptide(L)'
;MAGGRSKPTHVTRGNVLDDLGFSPEQATILKFKADLYQAILKHARKYSQTQLQVILAEPQPRVSELLNGKIANKSVDKLLYYAGRLGIEAKARFPQTNKQVVRRELAAAAAR
;
A
#
# COMPACT_ATOMS: atom_id res chain seq x y z
N MET A 1 -3.91 -41.01 -13.86
CA MET A 1 -2.81 -40.50 -13.02
C MET A 1 -3.36 -39.42 -12.09
N ALA A 2 -3.18 -39.59 -10.78
CA ALA A 2 -3.84 -38.80 -9.74
C ALA A 2 -3.23 -37.39 -9.65
N GLY A 3 -4.06 -36.36 -9.80
CA GLY A 3 -3.69 -34.96 -9.57
C GLY A 3 -3.43 -34.71 -8.09
N GLY A 4 -2.18 -34.42 -7.74
CA GLY A 4 -1.78 -33.98 -6.42
C GLY A 4 -2.40 -32.62 -6.11
N ARG A 5 -3.40 -32.59 -5.21
CA ARG A 5 -3.88 -31.35 -4.62
C ARG A 5 -2.80 -30.85 -3.66
N SER A 6 -2.02 -29.86 -4.09
CA SER A 6 -1.13 -29.12 -3.21
C SER A 6 -1.96 -28.46 -2.12
N LYS A 7 -1.86 -29.00 -0.90
CA LYS A 7 -2.49 -28.40 0.29
C LYS A 7 -1.84 -27.03 0.49
N PRO A 8 -2.61 -25.94 0.72
CA PRO A 8 -2.01 -24.66 1.03
C PRO A 8 -1.19 -24.78 2.33
N THR A 9 0.13 -24.63 2.22
CA THR A 9 1.12 -24.78 3.31
C THR A 9 0.98 -23.68 4.37
N HIS A 10 0.24 -22.60 4.08
CA HIS A 10 -0.07 -21.55 5.03
C HIS A 10 -1.49 -21.04 4.82
N VAL A 11 -2.30 -21.11 5.88
CA VAL A 11 -3.63 -20.48 5.93
C VAL A 11 -3.49 -19.26 6.82
N THR A 12 -3.38 -18.10 6.19
CA THR A 12 -3.32 -16.81 6.88
C THR A 12 -4.65 -16.57 7.59
N ARG A 13 -4.67 -16.65 8.93
CA ARG A 13 -5.84 -16.29 9.76
C ARG A 13 -5.87 -14.78 10.10
N GLY A 14 -4.88 -14.03 9.61
CA GLY A 14 -4.69 -12.59 9.82
C GLY A 14 -4.47 -11.83 8.51
N ASN A 15 -3.70 -10.75 8.55
CA ASN A 15 -3.37 -9.97 7.36
C ASN A 15 -2.04 -10.45 6.77
N VAL A 16 -1.96 -10.62 5.44
CA VAL A 16 -0.78 -11.18 4.72
C VAL A 16 0.56 -10.48 4.98
N LEU A 17 0.55 -9.25 5.50
CA LEU A 17 1.78 -8.53 5.87
C LEU A 17 2.37 -9.01 7.20
N ASP A 18 1.53 -9.54 8.09
CA ASP A 18 1.95 -10.08 9.39
C ASP A 18 2.76 -11.38 9.18
N ASP A 19 2.41 -12.14 8.14
CA ASP A 19 3.09 -13.39 7.74
C ASP A 19 4.46 -13.16 7.08
N LEU A 20 4.72 -11.93 6.60
CA LEU A 20 5.97 -11.55 5.92
C LEU A 20 7.00 -10.92 6.87
N GLY A 21 6.70 -10.85 8.17
CA GLY A 21 7.62 -10.32 9.19
C GLY A 21 7.68 -8.79 9.26
N PHE A 22 6.73 -8.07 8.65
CA PHE A 22 6.65 -6.62 8.79
C PHE A 22 6.16 -6.25 10.20
N SER A 23 6.73 -5.18 10.75
CA SER A 23 6.22 -4.62 12.00
C SER A 23 4.78 -4.09 11.81
N PRO A 24 3.95 -3.99 12.87
CA PRO A 24 2.60 -3.44 12.75
C PRO A 24 2.56 -2.03 12.14
N GLU A 25 3.58 -1.21 12.41
CA GLU A 25 3.76 0.13 11.85
C GLU A 25 4.04 0.04 10.33
N GLN A 26 4.98 -0.81 9.93
CA GLN A 26 5.32 -1.02 8.52
C GLN A 26 4.14 -1.58 7.73
N ALA A 27 3.40 -2.54 8.30
CA ALA A 27 2.21 -3.11 7.70
C ALA A 27 1.13 -2.04 7.46
N THR A 28 0.97 -1.10 8.41
CA THR A 28 0.02 0.02 8.28
C THR A 28 0.40 0.94 7.12
N ILE A 29 1.69 1.31 7.02
CA ILE A 29 2.20 2.15 5.92
C ILE A 29 2.01 1.45 4.57
N LEU A 30 2.36 0.17 4.48
CA LEU A 30 2.28 -0.60 3.23
C LEU A 30 0.83 -0.75 2.75
N LYS A 31 -0.12 -1.05 3.64
CA LYS A 31 -1.56 -1.08 3.30
C LYS A 31 -2.02 0.24 2.73
N PHE A 32 -1.75 1.33 3.47
CA PHE A 32 -2.21 2.65 3.04
C PHE A 32 -1.62 3.06 1.68
N LYS A 33 -0.31 2.82 1.48
CA LYS A 33 0.34 3.06 0.19
C LYS A 33 -0.27 2.20 -0.92
N ALA A 34 -0.55 0.93 -0.66
CA ALA A 34 -1.14 0.03 -1.65
C ALA A 34 -2.54 0.49 -2.08
N ASP A 35 -3.39 0.86 -1.13
CA ASP A 35 -4.75 1.34 -1.42
C ASP A 35 -4.73 2.64 -2.22
N LEU A 36 -3.93 3.62 -1.77
CA LEU A 36 -3.77 4.89 -2.46
C LEU A 36 -3.23 4.71 -3.87
N TYR A 37 -2.26 3.80 -4.04
CA TYR A 37 -1.71 3.50 -5.35
C TYR A 37 -2.71 2.88 -6.32
N GLN A 38 -3.49 1.92 -5.85
CA GLN A 38 -4.51 1.28 -6.67
C GLN A 38 -5.51 2.32 -7.18
N ALA A 39 -5.90 3.27 -6.33
CA ALA A 39 -6.72 4.40 -6.74
C ALA A 39 -6.02 5.23 -7.83
N ILE A 40 -4.76 5.62 -7.62
CA ILE A 40 -3.97 6.38 -8.61
C ILE A 40 -3.90 5.63 -9.94
N LEU A 41 -3.53 4.35 -9.95
CA LEU A 41 -3.42 3.54 -11.17
C LEU A 41 -4.74 3.43 -11.93
N LYS A 42 -5.85 3.22 -11.21
CA LYS A 42 -7.19 3.11 -11.80
C LYS A 42 -7.55 4.35 -12.62
N HIS A 43 -7.16 5.54 -12.15
CA HIS A 43 -7.43 6.80 -12.85
C HIS A 43 -6.33 7.15 -13.86
N ALA A 44 -5.06 6.90 -13.53
CA ALA A 44 -3.92 7.19 -14.40
C ALA A 44 -3.98 6.40 -15.71
N ARG A 45 -4.43 5.13 -15.68
CA ARG A 45 -4.57 4.28 -16.88
C ARG A 45 -5.58 4.79 -17.91
N LYS A 46 -6.39 5.80 -17.59
CA LYS A 46 -7.31 6.45 -18.54
C LYS A 46 -6.63 7.46 -19.46
N TYR A 47 -5.37 7.79 -19.18
CA TYR A 47 -4.60 8.79 -19.90
C TYR A 47 -3.39 8.15 -20.58
N SER A 48 -2.92 8.77 -21.67
CA SER A 48 -1.65 8.38 -22.28
C SER A 48 -0.47 8.77 -21.39
N GLN A 49 0.68 8.14 -21.61
CA GLN A 49 1.90 8.46 -20.85
C GLN A 49 2.35 9.91 -21.06
N THR A 50 2.09 10.52 -22.23
CA THR A 50 2.39 11.93 -22.50
C THR A 50 1.44 12.86 -21.76
N GLN A 51 0.15 12.54 -21.71
CA GLN A 51 -0.83 13.28 -20.90
C GLN A 51 -0.47 13.22 -19.41
N LEU A 52 -0.08 12.05 -18.91
CA LEU A 52 0.33 11.88 -17.51
C LEU A 52 1.58 12.68 -17.14
N GLN A 53 2.51 12.92 -18.07
CA GLN A 53 3.65 13.79 -17.81
C GLN A 53 3.20 15.22 -17.48
N VAL A 54 2.22 15.73 -18.22
CA VAL A 54 1.63 17.05 -18.00
C VAL A 54 0.79 17.06 -16.72
N ILE A 55 -0.11 16.08 -16.57
CA ILE A 55 -1.01 15.99 -15.42
C ILE A 55 -0.22 15.83 -14.13
N LEU A 56 0.78 14.95 -14.07
CA LEU A 56 1.55 14.73 -12.85
C LEU A 56 2.70 15.72 -12.66
N ALA A 57 3.00 16.53 -13.69
CA ALA A 57 4.18 17.40 -13.76
C ALA A 57 5.48 16.61 -13.54
N GLU A 58 5.62 15.49 -14.26
CA GLU A 58 6.74 14.57 -14.13
C GLU A 58 7.26 14.13 -15.51
N PRO A 59 8.57 13.85 -15.66
CA PRO A 59 9.12 13.33 -16.90
C PRO A 59 8.69 11.87 -17.16
N GLN A 60 8.74 11.47 -18.43
CA GLN A 60 8.34 10.14 -18.91
C GLN A 60 8.87 8.96 -18.07
N PRO A 61 10.14 8.94 -17.60
CA PRO A 61 10.64 7.83 -16.79
C PRO A 61 9.90 7.66 -15.47
N ARG A 62 9.55 8.76 -14.80
CA ARG A 62 8.79 8.72 -13.53
C ARG A 62 7.35 8.30 -13.75
N VAL A 63 6.74 8.68 -14.86
CA VAL A 63 5.42 8.18 -15.25
C VAL A 63 5.49 6.68 -15.54
N SER A 64 6.54 6.20 -16.22
CA SER A 64 6.76 4.77 -16.47
C SER A 64 6.89 3.98 -15.17
N GLU A 65 7.72 4.47 -14.23
CA GLU A 65 7.86 3.86 -12.89
C GLU A 65 6.52 3.77 -12.17
N LEU A 66 5.72 4.84 -12.22
CA LEU A 66 4.40 4.90 -11.60
C LEU A 66 3.44 3.89 -12.22
N LEU A 67 3.46 3.66 -13.54
CA LEU A 67 2.55 2.71 -14.18
C LEU A 67 2.99 1.24 -13.98
N ASN A 68 4.30 1.01 -13.85
CA ASN A 68 4.92 -0.31 -13.79
C ASN A 68 5.12 -0.88 -12.37
N GLY A 69 4.51 -0.29 -11.33
CA GLY A 69 4.56 -0.90 -10.00
C GLY A 69 5.75 -0.51 -9.14
N LYS A 70 6.63 0.42 -9.56
CA LYS A 70 7.83 0.82 -8.80
C LYS A 70 7.51 1.81 -7.66
N ILE A 71 6.39 1.58 -6.99
CA ILE A 71 5.88 2.47 -5.95
C ILE A 71 6.48 2.24 -4.57
N ALA A 72 7.10 1.08 -4.31
CA ALA A 72 7.76 0.81 -3.04
C ALA A 72 8.73 1.96 -2.64
N ASN A 73 9.29 2.64 -3.65
CA ASN A 73 10.23 3.74 -3.50
C ASN A 73 9.58 5.13 -3.36
N LYS A 74 8.24 5.25 -3.42
CA LYS A 74 7.55 6.54 -3.28
C LYS A 74 7.03 6.72 -1.84
N SER A 75 7.18 7.93 -1.31
CA SER A 75 6.59 8.31 -0.02
C SER A 75 5.06 8.39 -0.13
N VAL A 76 4.37 8.32 1.01
CA VAL A 76 2.92 8.55 1.06
C VAL A 76 2.57 9.94 0.53
N ASP A 77 3.34 10.95 0.90
CA ASP A 77 3.14 12.34 0.46
C ASP A 77 3.21 12.48 -1.06
N LYS A 78 4.15 11.78 -1.70
CA LYS A 78 4.29 11.83 -3.16
C LYS A 78 3.07 11.20 -3.86
N LEU A 79 2.48 10.17 -3.26
CA LEU A 79 1.28 9.55 -3.78
C LEU A 79 0.05 10.43 -3.59
N LEU A 80 -0.07 11.08 -2.44
CA LEU A 80 -1.13 12.06 -2.21
C LEU A 80 -1.02 13.24 -3.19
N TYR A 81 0.20 13.70 -3.49
CA TYR A 81 0.44 14.71 -4.52
C TYR A 81 -0.08 14.25 -5.90
N TYR A 82 0.24 13.02 -6.33
CA TYR A 82 -0.26 12.49 -7.60
C TYR A 82 -1.78 12.30 -7.60
N ALA A 83 -2.36 11.85 -6.49
CA ALA A 83 -3.80 11.75 -6.33
C ALA A 83 -4.47 13.12 -6.52
N GLY A 84 -3.95 14.17 -5.86
CA GLY A 84 -4.43 15.54 -6.03
C GLY A 84 -4.31 16.05 -7.47
N ARG A 85 -3.18 15.80 -8.14
CA ARG A 85 -2.98 16.16 -9.56
C ARG A 85 -3.94 15.43 -10.50
N LEU A 86 -4.39 14.23 -10.15
CA LEU A 86 -5.40 13.46 -10.88
C LEU A 86 -6.84 13.81 -10.48
N GLY A 87 -7.05 14.77 -9.58
CA GLY A 87 -8.37 15.14 -9.07
C GLY A 87 -8.99 14.07 -8.16
N ILE A 88 -8.18 13.18 -7.59
CA ILE A 88 -8.64 12.13 -6.67
C ILE A 88 -8.70 12.72 -5.26
N GLU A 89 -9.90 12.74 -4.69
CA GLU A 89 -10.10 13.06 -3.28
C GLU A 89 -9.77 11.83 -2.41
N ALA A 90 -8.67 11.89 -1.67
CA ALA A 90 -8.28 10.80 -0.78
C ALA A 90 -9.13 10.84 0.52
N LYS A 91 -9.99 9.83 0.71
CA LYS A 91 -10.74 9.63 1.96
C LYS A 91 -10.22 8.41 2.69
N ALA A 92 -9.82 8.59 3.94
CA ALA A 92 -9.33 7.52 4.79
C ALA A 92 -10.20 7.39 6.05
N ARG A 93 -10.36 6.15 6.51
CA ARG A 93 -10.90 5.86 7.86
C ARG A 93 -9.79 5.23 8.67
N PHE A 94 -9.66 5.66 9.92
CA PHE A 94 -8.60 5.19 10.83
C PHE A 94 -9.20 4.44 12.03
N PRO A 95 -9.84 3.27 11.82
CA PRO A 95 -10.35 2.47 12.93
C PRO A 95 -9.18 1.84 13.70
N GLN A 96 -9.22 1.92 15.02
CA GLN A 96 -8.24 1.23 15.86
C GLN A 96 -8.64 -0.25 16.04
N THR A 97 -8.18 -1.11 15.13
CA THR A 97 -8.54 -2.54 15.10
C THR A 97 -7.60 -3.42 15.94
N ASN A 98 -6.38 -2.97 16.23
CA ASN A 98 -5.39 -3.76 16.96
C ASN A 98 -5.01 -3.17 18.33
N LYS A 99 -6.02 -2.97 19.20
CA LYS A 99 -5.80 -2.49 20.58
C LYS A 99 -4.92 -3.43 21.41
N GLN A 100 -4.85 -4.71 21.05
CA GLN A 100 -4.07 -5.72 21.76
C GLN A 100 -2.57 -5.51 21.59
N VAL A 101 -2.10 -5.04 20.44
CA VAL A 101 -0.68 -4.69 20.24
C VAL A 101 -0.25 -3.59 21.22
N VAL A 102 -1.01 -2.50 21.29
CA VAL A 102 -0.73 -1.39 22.21
C VAL A 102 -0.73 -1.86 23.67
N ARG A 103 -1.71 -2.69 24.05
CA ARG A 103 -1.79 -3.26 25.40
C ARG A 103 -0.59 -4.14 25.74
N ARG A 104 -0.13 -4.96 24.79
CA ARG A 104 1.04 -5.83 24.96
C ARG A 104 2.31 -5.01 25.16
N GLU A 105 2.50 -3.95 24.39
CA GLU A 105 3.68 -3.08 24.54
C GLU A 105 3.69 -2.33 25.87
N LEU A 106 2.54 -1.80 26.30
CA LEU A 106 2.40 -1.16 27.61
C LEU A 106 2.71 -2.13 28.76
N ALA A 107 2.22 -3.38 28.67
CA ALA A 107 2.51 -4.41 29.66
C ALA A 107 4.01 -4.79 29.68
N ALA A 108 4.66 -4.87 28.51
CA ALA A 108 6.09 -5.15 28.42
C ALA A 108 6.96 -4.00 28.97
N ALA A 109 6.52 -2.75 28.79
CA ALA A 109 7.21 -1.58 29.33
C ALA A 109 7.07 -1.47 30.86
N ALA A 110 5.91 -1.83 31.42
CA ALA A 110 5.67 -1.81 32.87
C ALA A 110 6.42 -2.92 33.65
N ALA A 111 6.93 -3.94 32.95
CA ALA A 111 7.71 -5.03 33.54
C ALA A 111 9.24 -4.79 33.50
N ARG A 112 9.68 -3.61 33.05
CA ARG A 112 11.07 -3.13 33.04
C ARG A 112 11.28 -2.10 34.14
#